data_AF-A0A2V9Z853-F1
#
_entry.id   AF-A0A2V9Z853-F1
#
_cell.length_a   1.000
_cell.length_b   1.000
_cell.length_c   1.000
_cell.angle_alpha   90.00
_cell.angle_beta   90.00
_cell.angle_gamma   90.00
#
_symmetry.space_group_name_H-M   'P 1'
#
loop_
_entity.id
_entity.type
_entity.pdbx_description
1 polymer ?
#
loop_
_entity_poly.entity_id
_entity_poly.type
_entity_poly.pdbx_seq_one_letter_code
_entity_poly.pdbx_strand_id
1 'polypeptide(L)'
;MPDATESRRNLDAWWGLLLALAAMLCNAVFFVNPPVQRTIPWLSLLLAVSALIFLARGIKRAFGRPRVYRGRILSAIVAAPSLLLVSLVLITFFHARAMPTSAAAPRVGQRALDFTLTDTSGQPVSFDQLFAPAADDPQHTAPKEVLLIFYRGYW
;
A
#
# COMPACT_ATOMS: atom_id res chain seq x y z
N MET A 1 47.43 -10.42 12.23
CA MET A 1 46.59 -9.84 13.30
C MET A 1 46.35 -8.37 12.97
N PRO A 2 45.11 -7.86 13.00
CA PRO A 2 44.06 -8.13 12.01
C PRO A 2 43.69 -6.90 11.16
N ASP A 3 43.28 -7.18 9.92
CA ASP A 3 42.75 -6.28 8.90
C ASP A 3 41.31 -5.81 9.22
N ALA A 4 41.16 -4.80 10.08
CA ALA A 4 39.84 -4.34 10.54
C ALA A 4 39.36 -3.00 9.92
N THR A 5 40.13 -2.36 9.04
CA THR A 5 39.87 -0.96 8.64
C THR A 5 39.15 -0.77 7.30
N GLU A 6 38.99 -1.80 6.48
CA GLU A 6 38.34 -1.67 5.16
C GLU A 6 36.81 -1.79 5.20
N SER A 7 36.25 -2.39 6.26
CA SER A 7 34.82 -2.70 6.41
C SER A 7 33.92 -1.48 6.63
N ARG A 8 34.42 -0.40 7.27
CA ARG A 8 33.61 0.81 7.56
C ARG A 8 33.13 1.57 6.32
N ARG A 9 33.71 1.30 5.15
CA ARG A 9 33.66 2.20 3.99
C ARG A 9 32.45 2.00 3.09
N ASN A 10 31.80 0.84 3.16
CA ASN A 10 30.61 0.50 2.35
C ASN A 10 29.35 0.27 3.20
N LEU A 11 29.43 0.38 4.52
CA LEU A 11 28.34 0.11 5.47
C LEU A 11 27.09 0.96 5.17
N ASP A 12 27.25 2.22 4.80
CA ASP A 12 26.11 3.12 4.48
C ASP A 12 25.33 2.64 3.24
N ALA A 13 26.03 2.16 2.21
CA ALA A 13 25.41 1.65 0.98
C ALA A 13 24.75 0.28 1.22
N TRP A 14 25.39 -0.58 2.02
CA TRP A 14 24.82 -1.86 2.45
C TRP A 14 23.57 -1.67 3.31
N TRP A 15 23.55 -0.69 4.22
CA TRP A 15 22.36 -0.32 4.98
C TRP A 15 21.24 0.15 4.06
N GLY A 16 21.53 0.96 3.03
CA GLY A 16 20.56 1.36 2.02
C GLY A 16 19.92 0.16 1.29
N LEU A 17 20.72 -0.83 0.90
CA LEU A 17 20.24 -2.05 0.25
C LEU A 17 19.41 -2.92 1.20
N LEU A 18 19.86 -3.11 2.44
CA LEU A 18 19.12 -3.85 3.47
C LEU A 18 17.77 -3.20 3.77
N LEU A 19 17.73 -1.87 3.89
CA LEU A 19 16.50 -1.12 4.08
C LEU A 19 15.56 -1.24 2.88
N ALA A 20 16.09 -1.24 1.65
CA ALA A 20 15.29 -1.43 0.44
C ALA A 20 14.71 -2.86 0.35
N LEU A 21 15.49 -3.89 0.69
CA LEU A 21 15.01 -5.27 0.77
C LEU A 21 13.95 -5.44 1.86
N ALA A 22 14.18 -4.86 3.04
CA ALA A 22 13.20 -4.86 4.13
C ALA A 22 11.92 -4.13 3.73
N ALA A 23 12.00 -2.99 3.04
CA ALA A 23 10.84 -2.28 2.50
C ALA A 23 10.03 -3.15 1.54
N MET A 24 10.72 -3.86 0.63
CA MET A 24 10.09 -4.78 -0.32
C MET A 24 9.43 -5.97 0.39
N LEU A 25 10.11 -6.55 1.38
CA LEU A 25 9.57 -7.67 2.15
C LEU A 25 8.34 -7.25 2.96
N CYS A 26 8.37 -6.07 3.61
CA CYS A 26 7.20 -5.50 4.27
C CYS A 26 6.04 -5.28 3.29
N ASN A 27 6.32 -4.82 2.07
CA ASN A 27 5.30 -4.66 1.04
C ASN A 27 4.73 -6.02 0.57
N ALA A 28 5.55 -7.06 0.48
CA ALA A 28 5.09 -8.42 0.13
C ALA A 28 4.21 -9.04 1.23
N VAL A 29 4.56 -8.83 2.50
CA VAL A 29 3.80 -9.34 3.65
C VAL A 29 2.39 -8.75 3.72
N PHE A 30 2.16 -7.55 3.17
CA PHE A 30 0.81 -6.98 3.04
C PHE A 30 -0.17 -7.91 2.29
N PHE A 31 0.31 -8.66 1.29
CA PHE A 31 -0.51 -9.56 0.49
C PHE A 31 -0.84 -10.90 1.15
N VAL A 32 -0.22 -11.22 2.30
CA VAL A 32 -0.43 -12.49 3.05
C VAL A 32 -1.50 -12.36 4.15
N ASN A 33 -2.27 -11.27 4.13
CA ASN A 33 -3.34 -10.99 5.11
C ASN A 33 -2.95 -11.08 6.60
N PRO A 34 -1.88 -10.41 7.05
CA PRO A 34 -1.49 -10.38 8.47
C PRO A 34 -2.47 -9.54 9.31
N PRO A 35 -2.54 -9.77 10.63
CA PRO A 35 -3.44 -9.04 11.54
C PRO A 35 -3.21 -7.51 11.60
N VAL A 36 -2.12 -7.01 11.00
CA VAL A 36 -1.72 -5.58 11.04
C VAL A 36 -1.62 -4.96 9.63
N GLN A 37 -2.48 -5.35 8.69
CA GLN A 37 -2.48 -4.84 7.30
C GLN A 37 -2.48 -3.31 7.17
N ARG A 38 -3.09 -2.59 8.11
CA ARG A 38 -3.26 -1.13 8.02
C ARG A 38 -1.95 -0.36 8.22
N THR A 39 -0.98 -0.89 8.99
CA THR A 39 0.28 -0.17 9.31
C THR A 39 1.45 -0.61 8.44
N ILE A 40 1.43 -1.84 7.95
CA ILE A 40 2.53 -2.46 7.17
C ILE A 40 2.96 -1.63 5.95
N PRO A 41 2.04 -1.04 5.15
CA PRO A 41 2.46 -0.26 4.00
C PRO A 41 3.07 1.09 4.35
N TRP A 42 2.63 1.71 5.45
CA TRP A 42 3.23 2.95 5.96
C TRP A 42 4.65 2.68 6.46
N LEU A 43 4.85 1.54 7.13
CA LEU A 43 6.18 1.08 7.53
C LEU A 43 7.07 0.86 6.31
N SER A 44 6.59 0.16 5.28
CA SER A 44 7.32 -0.03 4.01
C SER A 44 7.72 1.31 3.36
N LEU A 45 6.82 2.31 3.37
CA LEU A 45 7.12 3.65 2.85
C LEU A 45 8.18 4.39 3.68
N LEU A 46 8.13 4.31 5.01
CA LEU A 46 9.18 4.88 5.88
C LEU A 46 10.53 4.23 5.62
N LEU A 47 10.57 2.90 5.47
CA LEU A 47 11.79 2.18 5.13
C LEU A 47 12.33 2.60 3.75
N ALA A 48 11.46 2.73 2.75
CA ALA A 48 11.83 3.19 1.41
C ALA A 48 12.42 4.61 1.42
N VAL A 49 11.81 5.55 2.15
CA VAL A 49 12.33 6.91 2.33
C VAL A 49 13.69 6.90 3.04
N SER A 50 13.83 6.10 4.10
CA SER A 50 15.10 5.97 4.80
C SER A 50 16.20 5.39 3.89
N ALA A 51 15.88 4.37 3.09
CA ALA A 51 16.78 3.79 2.10
C ALA A 51 17.26 4.85 1.09
N LEU A 52 16.35 5.72 0.63
CA LEU A 52 16.68 6.83 -0.28
C LEU A 52 17.67 7.82 0.35
N ILE A 53 17.52 8.14 1.64
CA ILE A 53 18.43 9.04 2.37
C ILE A 53 19.83 8.43 2.47
N PHE A 54 19.93 7.15 2.81
CA PHE A 54 21.21 6.43 2.88
C PHE A 54 21.88 6.32 1.50
N LEU A 55 21.11 6.04 0.45
CA LEU A 55 21.55 6.09 -0.95
C LEU A 55 22.11 7.45 -1.34
N ALA A 56 21.38 8.53 -1.06
CA ALA A 56 21.80 9.89 -1.39
C ALA A 56 23.09 10.29 -0.66
N ARG A 57 23.24 9.89 0.61
CA ARG A 57 24.48 10.09 1.38
C ARG A 57 25.63 9.26 0.80
N GLY A 58 25.39 8.00 0.44
CA GLY A 58 26.37 7.11 -0.20
C GLY A 58 26.89 7.67 -1.52
N ILE A 59 25.98 8.16 -2.38
CA ILE A 59 26.32 8.80 -3.66
C ILE A 59 27.11 10.09 -3.44
N LYS A 60 26.62 11.02 -2.60
CA LYS A 60 27.33 12.28 -2.30
C LYS A 60 28.75 12.03 -1.79
N ARG A 61 28.93 11.02 -0.94
CA ARG A 61 30.23 10.64 -0.38
C ARG A 61 31.16 10.00 -1.42
N ALA A 62 30.61 9.20 -2.35
CA ALA A 62 31.37 8.59 -3.43
C ALA A 62 31.87 9.62 -4.47
N PHE A 63 31.08 10.65 -4.77
CA PHE A 63 31.47 11.73 -5.70
C PHE A 63 32.34 12.81 -5.05
N GLY A 64 32.29 13.00 -3.72
CA GLY A 64 33.08 14.01 -3.00
C GLY A 64 34.53 13.65 -2.69
N ARG A 65 34.97 12.39 -2.88
CA ARG A 65 36.38 11.97 -2.67
C ARG A 65 36.94 11.23 -3.89
N PRO A 66 37.61 11.93 -4.84
CA PRO A 66 38.05 11.35 -6.12
C PRO A 66 39.18 10.30 -6.01
N ARG A 67 39.75 10.06 -4.80
CA ARG A 67 41.00 9.30 -4.65
C ARG A 67 40.86 7.76 -4.61
N VAL A 68 39.65 7.19 -4.64
CA VAL A 68 39.47 5.72 -4.68
C VAL A 68 38.40 5.31 -5.69
N TYR A 69 38.85 5.00 -6.89
CA TYR A 69 38.07 4.53 -8.03
C TYR A 69 37.16 3.32 -7.71
N ARG A 70 37.61 2.42 -6.82
CA ARG A 70 36.83 1.26 -6.34
C ARG A 70 35.54 1.64 -5.60
N GLY A 71 35.53 2.75 -4.84
CA GLY A 71 34.34 3.18 -4.08
C GLY A 71 33.19 3.62 -4.98
N ARG A 72 33.51 4.20 -6.14
CA ARG A 72 32.53 4.68 -7.12
C ARG A 72 31.77 3.53 -7.77
N ILE A 73 32.48 2.48 -8.22
CA ILE A 73 31.87 1.30 -8.87
C ILE A 73 31.00 0.53 -7.88
N LEU A 74 31.51 0.23 -6.68
CA LEU A 74 30.73 -0.47 -5.64
C LEU A 74 29.49 0.32 -5.21
N SER A 75 29.61 1.64 -5.05
CA SER A 75 28.45 2.48 -4.72
C SER A 75 27.40 2.48 -5.85
N ALA A 76 27.81 2.46 -7.11
CA ALA A 76 26.90 2.43 -8.25
C ALA A 76 26.19 1.06 -8.39
N ILE A 77 26.94 -0.04 -8.22
CA ILE A 77 26.41 -1.40 -8.27
C ILE A 77 25.39 -1.64 -7.16
N VAL A 78 25.59 -1.09 -5.97
CA VAL A 78 24.63 -1.21 -4.85
C VAL A 78 23.48 -0.22 -5.00
N ALA A 79 23.75 0.97 -5.54
CA ALA A 79 22.74 2.01 -5.69
C ALA A 79 21.67 1.65 -6.72
N ALA A 80 22.06 1.07 -7.86
CA ALA A 80 21.13 0.69 -8.94
C ALA A 80 19.99 -0.26 -8.48
N PRO A 81 20.26 -1.43 -7.86
CA PRO A 81 19.21 -2.32 -7.38
C PRO A 81 18.42 -1.71 -6.24
N SER A 82 19.06 -0.95 -5.35
CA SER A 82 18.36 -0.26 -4.25
C SER A 82 17.35 0.77 -4.77
N LEU A 83 17.72 1.52 -5.81
CA LEU A 83 16.82 2.49 -6.46
C LEU A 83 15.65 1.79 -7.17
N LEU A 84 15.92 0.66 -7.82
CA LEU A 84 14.90 -0.17 -8.48
C LEU A 84 13.88 -0.68 -7.46
N LEU A 85 14.34 -1.24 -6.34
CA LEU A 85 13.48 -1.72 -5.26
C LEU A 85 12.62 -0.60 -4.65
N VAL A 86 13.24 0.55 -4.35
CA VAL A 86 12.51 1.72 -3.82
C VAL A 86 11.45 2.20 -4.81
N SER A 87 11.78 2.26 -6.10
CA SER A 87 10.85 2.67 -7.16
C SER A 87 9.66 1.71 -7.24
N LEU A 88 9.90 0.40 -7.18
CA LEU A 88 8.86 -0.61 -7.21
C LEU A 88 7.92 -0.51 -6.00
N VAL A 89 8.47 -0.27 -4.80
CA VAL A 89 7.68 -0.04 -3.58
C VAL A 89 6.80 1.20 -3.73
N LEU A 90 7.34 2.30 -4.26
CA LEU A 90 6.56 3.54 -4.46
C LEU A 90 5.44 3.35 -5.51
N ILE A 91 5.75 2.77 -6.66
CA ILE A 91 4.76 2.52 -7.73
C ILE A 91 3.63 1.64 -7.20
N THR A 92 3.96 0.52 -6.56
CA THR A 92 2.94 -0.38 -5.99
C THR A 92 2.15 0.30 -4.87
N PHE A 93 2.79 1.13 -4.04
CA PHE A 93 2.12 1.88 -2.98
C PHE A 93 1.05 2.83 -3.53
N PHE A 94 1.37 3.61 -4.58
CA PHE A 94 0.44 4.56 -5.17
C PHE A 94 -0.65 3.89 -6.01
N HIS A 95 -0.28 2.94 -6.87
CA HIS A 95 -1.26 2.26 -7.73
C HIS A 95 -2.22 1.37 -6.96
N ALA A 96 -1.77 0.68 -5.90
CA ALA A 96 -2.66 -0.13 -5.07
C ALA A 96 -3.70 0.71 -4.29
N ARG A 97 -3.43 2.01 -4.11
CA ARG A 97 -4.28 2.96 -3.38
C ARG A 97 -4.98 3.98 -4.27
N ALA A 98 -4.76 3.91 -5.59
CA ALA A 98 -5.46 4.74 -6.55
C ALA A 98 -6.91 4.22 -6.67
N MET A 99 -7.78 4.65 -5.75
CA MET A 99 -9.21 4.41 -5.85
C MET A 99 -9.83 5.50 -6.72
N PRO A 100 -10.69 5.14 -7.70
CA PRO A 100 -11.44 6.14 -8.44
C PRO A 100 -12.28 6.97 -7.47
N THR A 101 -12.26 8.28 -7.66
CA THR A 101 -12.98 9.22 -6.80
C THR A 101 -14.49 8.97 -6.90
N SER A 102 -15.16 8.69 -5.78
CA SER A 102 -16.61 8.49 -5.73
C SER A 102 -17.34 9.84 -5.72
N ALA A 103 -17.21 10.62 -6.80
CA ALA A 103 -17.75 11.98 -6.87
C ALA A 103 -19.28 12.06 -6.72
N ALA A 104 -19.99 10.98 -7.08
CA ALA A 104 -21.44 10.86 -6.99
C ALA A 104 -21.93 10.17 -5.69
N ALA A 105 -21.03 9.85 -4.75
CA ALA A 105 -21.44 9.23 -3.50
C ALA A 105 -22.27 10.22 -2.65
N PRO A 106 -23.42 9.79 -2.08
CA PRO A 106 -24.20 10.62 -1.18
C PRO A 106 -23.38 11.06 0.03
N ARG A 107 -23.50 12.32 0.42
CA ARG A 107 -22.88 12.85 1.65
C ARG A 107 -23.76 12.54 2.86
N VAL A 108 -23.19 12.61 4.06
CA VAL A 108 -23.96 12.48 5.31
C VAL A 108 -25.09 13.51 5.33
N GLY A 109 -26.32 13.04 5.59
CA GLY A 109 -27.54 13.86 5.58
C GLY A 109 -28.19 14.05 4.21
N GLN A 110 -27.60 13.55 3.12
CA GLN A 110 -28.27 13.45 1.82
C GLN A 110 -29.04 12.13 1.72
N ARG A 111 -30.20 12.15 1.05
CA ARG A 111 -30.97 10.95 0.75
C ARG A 111 -30.12 10.01 -0.13
N ALA A 112 -30.16 8.70 0.17
CA ALA A 112 -29.55 7.69 -0.69
C ALA A 112 -30.18 7.73 -2.09
N LEU A 113 -29.40 7.45 -3.13
CA LEU A 113 -29.94 7.34 -4.49
C LEU A 113 -30.91 6.17 -4.56
N ASP A 114 -32.04 6.35 -5.22
CA ASP A 114 -32.94 5.24 -5.53
C ASP A 114 -32.22 4.29 -6.51
N PHE A 115 -32.35 2.98 -6.27
CA PHE A 115 -31.76 1.94 -7.10
C PHE A 115 -32.69 0.74 -7.21
N THR A 116 -32.45 -0.06 -8.26
CA THR A 116 -33.03 -1.39 -8.42
C THR A 116 -31.90 -2.35 -8.73
N LEU A 117 -31.70 -3.34 -7.86
CA LEU A 117 -30.67 -4.36 -7.99
C LEU A 117 -31.33 -5.72 -8.12
N THR A 118 -30.72 -6.61 -8.90
CA THR A 118 -31.19 -7.99 -9.01
C THR A 118 -30.69 -8.79 -7.81
N ASP A 119 -31.57 -9.55 -7.17
CA ASP A 119 -31.20 -10.49 -6.12
C ASP A 119 -30.50 -11.75 -6.68
N THR A 120 -30.22 -12.72 -5.81
CA THR A 120 -29.63 -14.00 -6.20
C THR A 120 -30.54 -14.87 -7.06
N SER A 121 -31.84 -14.60 -7.09
CA SER A 121 -32.85 -15.35 -7.85
C SER A 121 -33.19 -14.70 -9.21
N GLY A 122 -32.56 -13.59 -9.55
CA GLY A 122 -32.86 -12.85 -10.78
C GLY A 122 -34.01 -11.85 -10.64
N GLN A 123 -34.57 -11.69 -9.43
CA GLN A 123 -35.68 -10.79 -9.18
C GLN A 123 -35.20 -9.37 -8.90
N PRO A 124 -35.84 -8.36 -9.50
CA PRO A 124 -35.51 -6.97 -9.23
C PRO A 124 -35.99 -6.55 -7.83
N VAL A 125 -35.06 -6.07 -7.00
CA VAL A 125 -35.30 -5.49 -5.68
C VAL A 125 -35.01 -4.00 -5.72
N SER A 126 -36.01 -3.17 -5.44
CA SER A 126 -35.85 -1.71 -5.38
C SER A 126 -35.54 -1.22 -3.97
N PHE A 127 -34.96 -0.02 -3.87
CA PHE A 127 -34.67 0.62 -2.58
C PHE A 127 -35.91 0.75 -1.68
N ASP A 128 -37.06 1.15 -2.23
CA ASP A 128 -38.30 1.30 -1.46
C ASP A 128 -38.83 -0.04 -0.93
N GLN A 129 -38.60 -1.14 -1.64
CA GLN A 129 -38.99 -2.48 -1.19
C GLN A 129 -38.20 -2.93 0.04
N LEU A 130 -37.00 -2.39 0.27
CA LEU A 130 -36.21 -2.69 1.47
C LEU A 130 -36.87 -2.16 2.75
N PHE A 131 -37.78 -1.19 2.63
CA PHE A 131 -38.56 -0.64 3.75
C PHE A 131 -39.96 -1.26 3.86
N ALA A 132 -40.33 -2.16 2.94
CA ALA A 132 -41.62 -2.84 3.01
C ALA A 132 -41.63 -3.87 4.17
N PRO A 133 -42.78 -4.09 4.82
CA PRO A 133 -42.95 -5.21 5.75
C PRO A 133 -42.68 -6.54 5.05
N ALA A 134 -42.00 -7.46 5.72
CA ALA A 134 -41.80 -8.81 5.20
C ALA A 134 -43.18 -9.49 5.04
N ALA A 135 -43.45 -10.02 3.85
CA ALA A 135 -44.77 -10.60 3.51
C ALA A 135 -45.11 -11.85 4.34
N ASP A 136 -44.10 -12.54 4.90
CA ASP A 136 -44.26 -13.86 5.51
C ASP A 136 -44.30 -13.86 7.05
N ASP A 137 -44.19 -12.70 7.71
CA ASP A 137 -44.22 -12.62 9.18
C ASP A 137 -45.05 -11.41 9.67
N PRO A 138 -46.27 -11.63 10.21
CA PRO A 138 -47.17 -10.55 10.66
C PRO A 138 -46.64 -9.79 11.89
N GLN A 139 -45.54 -10.25 12.50
CA GLN A 139 -44.89 -9.59 13.63
C GLN A 139 -43.66 -8.75 13.20
N HIS A 140 -43.24 -8.85 11.93
CA HIS A 140 -42.12 -8.08 11.40
C HIS A 140 -42.56 -6.64 11.06
N THR A 141 -42.13 -5.70 11.91
CA THR A 141 -42.33 -4.28 11.65
C THR A 141 -41.42 -3.83 10.50
N ALA A 142 -41.91 -2.91 9.65
CA ALA A 142 -41.11 -2.32 8.58
C ALA A 142 -39.76 -1.81 9.11
N PRO A 143 -38.63 -2.16 8.45
CA PRO A 143 -37.31 -1.72 8.89
C PRO A 143 -37.19 -0.20 8.72
N LYS A 144 -36.49 0.44 9.66
CA LYS A 144 -36.32 1.91 9.69
C LYS A 144 -35.02 2.37 9.03
N GLU A 145 -34.05 1.45 8.90
CA GLU A 145 -32.70 1.72 8.44
C GLU A 145 -32.23 0.60 7.52
N VAL A 146 -31.41 0.95 6.53
CA VAL A 146 -30.84 0.03 5.56
C VAL A 146 -29.32 0.24 5.54
N LEU A 147 -28.57 -0.86 5.68
CA LEU A 147 -27.12 -0.87 5.54
C LEU A 147 -26.74 -1.32 4.12
N LEU A 148 -26.21 -0.41 3.32
CA LEU A 148 -25.66 -0.74 2.01
C LEU A 148 -24.18 -1.13 2.13
N ILE A 149 -23.84 -2.34 1.69
CA ILE A 149 -22.46 -2.84 1.66
C ILE A 149 -22.01 -2.92 0.21
N PHE A 150 -21.05 -2.08 -0.18
CA PHE A 150 -20.44 -2.12 -1.50
C PHE A 150 -19.24 -3.05 -1.47
N TYR A 151 -19.34 -4.19 -2.16
CA TYR A 151 -18.25 -5.13 -2.28
C TYR A 151 -17.55 -5.00 -3.63
N ARG A 152 -16.22 -5.11 -3.65
CA ARG A 152 -15.43 -5.09 -4.89
C ARG A 152 -15.06 -6.52 -5.28
N GLY A 153 -15.81 -7.11 -6.20
CA GLY A 153 -15.61 -8.46 -6.71
C GLY A 153 -16.90 -9.29 -6.61
N TYR A 154 -16.79 -10.58 -6.95
CA TYR A 154 -17.85 -11.57 -6.82
C TYR A 154 -17.51 -12.46 -5.63
N TRP A 155 -18.51 -12.91 -4.88
CA TRP A 155 -18.37 -13.94 -3.84
C TRP A 155 -18.74 -15.29 -4.43
#